data_AF-A0A8H3SZR3-F1
#
_entry.id   AF-A0A8H3SZR3-F1
#
_cell.length_a   1.000
_cell.length_b   1.000
_cell.length_c   1.000
_cell.angle_alpha   90.00
_cell.angle_beta   90.00
_cell.angle_gamma   90.00
#
_symmetry.space_group_name_H-M   'P 1'
#
loop_
_entity.id
_entity.type
_entity.pdbx_description
1 polymer ?
#
loop_
_entity_poly.entity_id
_entity_poly.type
_entity_poly.pdbx_seq_one_letter_code
_entity_poly.pdbx_strand_id
1 'polypeptide(L)'
;MADSERRPRVFFDIQIGKQKTGRIALELFNDVVPKTAENFRALCTGEKGVGKQGKPLHFKGSIFHRVIKQFMIQGGDFTAFNGTGGESIYGEKFPDENFDLKHDRPFLLSMANSGPGTNGSQFFITTVPTPHLDGKHVVFGEVINGKSVVRKVENMSTQADKPTTDVTIVDCGELTGDEYENADKQIPDATGDPYEDFPDDHQGEELSAPVCFKIASELKNFGNTAFKSGNLTLGLEKYQKGLRYLNEFPEPDEQDPKDLDPQMKALRFTLHSNSSLLANKLDQFKNGQTWATYALETAAAANAKDADKAKAYYRRAVAYRGLKEEDEALKDLQEASRLAPGDAGITNEIARVKKAVKDRQARERATAQKFFS
;
A
#
# COMPACT_ATOMS: atom_id res chain seq x y z
N MET A 1 39.02 0.78 -18.78
CA MET A 1 38.24 1.99 -19.13
C MET A 1 37.06 1.57 -19.99
N ALA A 2 36.03 0.96 -19.40
CA ALA A 2 34.88 0.42 -20.13
C ALA A 2 33.58 0.42 -19.28
N ASP A 3 33.43 1.35 -18.33
CA ASP A 3 32.30 1.32 -17.39
C ASP A 3 31.68 2.71 -17.12
N SER A 4 31.99 3.72 -17.95
CA SER A 4 31.47 5.08 -17.76
C SER A 4 30.17 5.38 -18.53
N GLU A 5 29.46 4.37 -19.04
CA GLU A 5 28.24 4.59 -19.84
C GLU A 5 26.94 4.12 -19.15
N ARG A 6 27.02 3.42 -18.01
CA ARG A 6 25.84 2.87 -17.35
C ARG A 6 25.49 3.57 -16.05
N ARG A 7 24.22 3.88 -15.87
CA ARG A 7 23.66 4.45 -14.63
C ARG A 7 23.65 3.41 -13.51
N PRO A 8 24.21 3.68 -12.32
CA PRO A 8 24.14 2.75 -11.20
C PRO A 8 22.69 2.46 -10.82
N ARG A 9 22.40 1.22 -10.47
CA ARG A 9 21.11 0.80 -9.94
C ARG A 9 21.29 0.34 -8.50
N VAL A 10 20.47 0.85 -7.60
CA VAL A 10 20.51 0.53 -6.17
C VAL A 10 19.14 0.07 -5.70
N PHE A 11 19.06 -0.51 -4.50
CA PHE A 11 17.80 -0.98 -3.95
C PHE A 11 17.62 -0.62 -2.48
N PHE A 12 16.35 -0.55 -2.08
CA PHE A 12 15.89 -0.54 -0.70
C PHE A 12 14.90 -1.68 -0.46
N ASP A 13 15.19 -2.55 0.49
CA ASP A 13 14.22 -3.48 1.05
C ASP A 13 13.47 -2.80 2.19
N ILE A 14 12.16 -2.66 2.04
CA ILE A 14 11.30 -1.88 2.94
C ILE A 14 10.53 -2.80 3.89
N GLN A 15 10.52 -2.43 5.16
CA GLN A 15 9.68 -3.03 6.20
C GLN A 15 8.76 -1.96 6.78
N ILE A 16 7.47 -2.26 6.87
CA ILE A 16 6.47 -1.44 7.58
C ILE A 16 6.12 -2.15 8.89
N GLY A 17 6.49 -1.55 10.02
CA GLY A 17 6.36 -2.16 11.34
C GLY A 17 7.13 -3.49 11.40
N LYS A 18 6.41 -4.61 11.46
CA LYS A 18 6.99 -5.97 11.48
C LYS A 18 6.90 -6.71 10.15
N GLN A 19 6.26 -6.11 9.14
CA GLN A 19 5.97 -6.76 7.87
C GLN A 19 6.98 -6.31 6.82
N LYS A 20 7.66 -7.27 6.19
CA LYS A 20 8.45 -7.01 4.97
C LYS A 20 7.47 -6.65 3.85
N THR A 21 7.61 -5.45 3.29
CA THR A 21 6.64 -4.87 2.34
C THR A 21 7.06 -5.11 0.90
N GLY A 22 8.36 -4.99 0.60
CA GLY A 22 8.89 -5.20 -0.75
C GLY A 22 10.17 -4.42 -1.00
N ARG A 23 10.70 -4.56 -2.21
CA ARG A 23 11.90 -3.87 -2.68
C ARG A 23 11.53 -2.68 -3.55
N ILE A 24 12.26 -1.57 -3.39
CA ILE A 24 12.29 -0.43 -4.30
C ILE A 24 13.63 -0.50 -5.04
N ALA A 25 13.61 -0.53 -6.38
CA ALA A 25 14.81 -0.41 -7.20
C ALA A 25 14.88 0.99 -7.80
N LEU A 26 16.06 1.60 -7.75
CA LEU A 26 16.30 2.99 -8.11
C LEU A 26 17.44 3.04 -9.14
N GLU A 27 17.28 3.85 -10.19
CA GLU A 27 18.37 4.19 -11.12
C GLU A 27 18.90 5.58 -10.80
N LEU A 28 20.22 5.74 -10.77
CA LEU A 28 20.91 6.98 -10.39
C LEU A 28 21.51 7.67 -11.62
N PHE A 29 21.26 8.96 -11.77
CA PHE A 29 21.66 9.76 -12.94
C PHE A 29 23.12 10.26 -12.82
N ASN A 30 24.07 9.34 -12.72
CA ASN A 30 25.50 9.67 -12.60
C ASN A 30 26.08 10.38 -13.84
N ASP A 31 25.42 10.27 -14.99
CA ASP A 31 25.69 10.98 -16.23
C ASP A 31 25.32 12.48 -16.16
N VAL A 32 24.42 12.87 -15.25
CA VAL A 32 23.96 14.26 -15.06
C VAL A 32 24.51 14.86 -13.78
N VAL A 33 24.49 14.10 -12.68
CA VAL A 33 24.86 14.53 -11.32
C VAL A 33 25.77 13.49 -10.64
N PRO A 34 27.01 13.31 -11.13
CA PRO A 34 27.90 12.23 -10.68
C PRO A 34 28.22 12.28 -9.19
N LYS A 35 28.39 13.46 -8.58
CA LYS A 35 28.70 13.54 -7.14
C LYS A 35 27.50 13.17 -6.28
N THR A 36 26.31 13.61 -6.69
CA THR A 36 25.05 13.32 -5.99
C THR A 36 24.71 11.83 -6.09
N ALA A 37 24.83 11.25 -7.29
CA ALA A 37 24.66 9.83 -7.53
C ALA A 37 25.65 8.97 -6.73
N GLU A 38 26.95 9.31 -6.74
CA GLU A 38 27.98 8.56 -5.97
C GLU A 38 27.75 8.66 -4.46
N ASN A 39 27.31 9.81 -3.94
CA ASN A 39 26.93 9.94 -2.54
C ASN A 39 25.84 8.95 -2.17
N PHE A 40 24.76 8.91 -2.94
CA PHE A 40 23.64 8.03 -2.66
C PHE A 40 24.00 6.55 -2.81
N ARG A 41 24.73 6.18 -3.88
CA ARG A 41 25.21 4.82 -4.13
C ARG A 41 26.06 4.31 -2.97
N ALA A 42 27.06 5.08 -2.55
CA ALA A 42 27.94 4.72 -1.44
C ALA A 42 27.21 4.63 -0.09
N LEU A 43 26.18 5.46 0.13
CA LEU A 43 25.30 5.35 1.30
C LEU A 43 24.36 4.14 1.23
N CYS A 44 24.06 3.60 0.04
CA CYS A 44 23.36 2.32 -0.10
C CYS A 44 24.28 1.14 0.22
N THR A 45 25.56 1.18 -0.16
CA THR A 45 26.50 0.07 0.09
C THR A 45 27.14 0.11 1.49
N GLY A 46 27.22 1.28 2.11
CA GLY A 46 27.90 1.48 3.39
C GLY A 46 29.43 1.42 3.29
N GLU A 47 29.99 1.41 2.08
CA GLU A 47 31.43 1.15 1.85
C GLU A 47 32.37 2.21 2.44
N LYS A 48 31.86 3.42 2.71
CA LYS A 48 32.66 4.54 3.25
C LYS A 48 32.83 4.47 4.77
N GLY A 49 32.32 3.42 5.42
CA GLY A 49 32.56 3.15 6.83
C GLY A 49 31.81 4.10 7.76
N VAL A 50 32.49 4.61 8.79
CA VAL A 50 31.91 5.48 9.81
C VAL A 50 32.20 6.93 9.47
N GLY A 51 31.17 7.76 9.42
CA GLY A 51 31.30 9.18 9.13
C GLY A 51 31.67 10.01 10.35
N LYS A 52 31.72 11.33 10.20
CA LYS A 52 32.28 12.23 11.22
C LYS A 52 31.39 12.32 12.46
N GLN A 53 30.10 12.03 12.33
CA GLN A 53 29.16 11.95 13.45
C GLN A 53 29.21 10.61 14.20
N GLY A 54 30.18 9.74 13.90
CA GLY A 54 30.36 8.45 14.58
C GLY A 54 29.29 7.41 14.25
N LYS A 55 28.51 7.63 13.18
CA LYS A 55 27.51 6.70 12.66
C LYS A 55 28.00 6.10 11.34
N PRO A 56 27.61 4.85 11.02
CA PRO A 56 27.87 4.30 9.68
C PRO A 56 27.25 5.19 8.60
N LEU A 57 28.01 5.47 7.54
CA LEU A 57 27.53 6.14 6.33
C LEU A 57 26.72 5.14 5.50
N HIS A 58 25.55 4.75 6.01
CA HIS A 58 24.76 3.65 5.47
C HIS A 58 23.25 3.86 5.72
N PHE A 59 22.42 3.67 4.69
CA PHE A 59 20.97 3.77 4.81
C PHE A 59 20.31 2.59 5.53
N LYS A 60 20.99 1.45 5.65
CA LYS A 60 20.44 0.28 6.36
C LYS A 60 20.10 0.62 7.81
N GLY A 61 18.84 0.42 8.17
CA GLY A 61 18.25 0.77 9.46
C GLY A 61 17.69 2.20 9.55
N SER A 62 17.92 3.05 8.55
CA SER A 62 17.28 4.38 8.47
C SER A 62 15.79 4.27 8.16
N ILE A 63 15.06 5.35 8.42
CA ILE A 63 13.60 5.39 8.29
C ILE A 63 13.12 6.49 7.33
N PHE A 64 11.93 6.29 6.77
CA PHE A 64 11.14 7.38 6.19
C PHE A 64 10.46 8.14 7.33
N HIS A 65 11.08 9.24 7.74
CA HIS A 65 10.66 10.01 8.92
C HIS A 65 9.59 11.06 8.59
N ARG A 66 9.35 11.34 7.29
CA ARG A 66 8.36 12.32 6.84
C ARG A 66 7.69 11.85 5.55
N VAL A 67 6.37 11.80 5.55
CA VAL A 67 5.52 11.33 4.45
C VAL A 67 4.36 12.29 4.29
N ILE A 68 4.20 12.85 3.09
CA ILE A 68 3.09 13.73 2.75
C ILE A 68 2.43 13.16 1.50
N LYS A 69 1.19 12.70 1.67
CA LYS A 69 0.37 12.15 0.58
C LYS A 69 0.14 13.19 -0.51
N GLN A 70 0.19 12.77 -1.77
CA GLN A 70 0.17 13.64 -2.96
C GLN A 70 1.29 14.67 -2.96
N PHE A 71 2.47 14.28 -2.47
CA PHE A 71 3.67 15.10 -2.53
C PHE A 71 4.93 14.24 -2.63
N MET A 72 5.37 13.65 -1.50
CA MET A 72 6.63 12.90 -1.42
C MET A 72 6.75 12.03 -0.16
N ILE A 73 7.68 11.08 -0.20
CA ILE A 73 8.17 10.33 0.96
C ILE A 73 9.65 10.66 1.19
N GLN A 74 10.03 11.04 2.41
CA GLN A 74 11.37 11.54 2.76
C GLN A 74 12.05 10.65 3.80
N GLY A 75 13.31 10.32 3.55
CA GLY A 75 14.16 9.47 4.38
C GLY A 75 15.62 9.91 4.39
N GLY A 76 16.52 9.02 4.79
CA GLY A 76 17.97 9.23 4.72
C GLY A 76 18.61 9.95 5.91
N ASP A 77 17.86 10.23 6.98
CA ASP A 77 18.44 10.63 8.27
C ASP A 77 18.78 9.37 9.09
N PHE A 78 20.02 8.89 8.94
CA PHE A 78 20.55 7.74 9.69
C PHE A 78 21.24 8.14 11.01
N THR A 79 21.31 9.43 11.35
CA THR A 79 21.98 9.89 12.59
C THR A 79 20.98 10.21 13.69
N ALA A 80 19.91 10.94 13.37
CA ALA A 80 18.89 11.40 14.32
C ALA A 80 17.49 10.80 14.07
N PHE A 81 17.26 10.21 12.89
CA PHE A 81 15.99 9.54 12.51
C PHE A 81 14.75 10.43 12.57
N ASN A 82 14.90 11.75 12.46
CA ASN A 82 13.80 12.70 12.64
C ASN A 82 13.86 13.91 11.68
N GLY A 83 14.82 13.92 10.76
CA GLY A 83 15.01 14.98 9.76
C GLY A 83 15.98 16.07 10.19
N THR A 84 16.52 16.05 11.41
CA THR A 84 17.52 17.04 11.86
C THR A 84 18.96 16.60 11.61
N GLY A 85 19.17 15.32 11.23
CA GLY A 85 20.48 14.72 11.05
C GLY A 85 20.87 14.43 9.60
N GLY A 86 21.75 13.43 9.46
CA GLY A 86 22.37 13.01 8.21
C GLY A 86 23.71 13.67 7.91
N GLU A 87 24.55 12.98 7.15
CA GLU A 87 25.82 13.49 6.61
C GLU A 87 26.15 12.81 5.28
N SER A 88 26.86 13.50 4.40
CA SER A 88 27.28 12.96 3.11
C SER A 88 28.60 12.18 3.23
N ILE A 89 28.95 11.43 2.18
CA ILE A 89 30.26 10.78 2.09
C ILE A 89 31.43 11.78 1.95
N TYR A 90 31.13 13.06 1.65
CA TYR A 90 32.10 14.14 1.48
C TYR A 90 32.28 14.99 2.74
N GLY A 91 31.54 14.70 3.81
CA GLY A 91 31.46 15.51 5.03
C GLY A 91 30.01 15.84 5.39
N GLU A 92 29.80 16.78 6.30
CA GLU A 92 28.46 17.11 6.80
C GLU A 92 27.51 17.51 5.67
N LYS A 93 27.97 18.38 4.75
CA LYS A 93 27.20 18.90 3.61
C LYS A 93 28.03 18.98 2.33
N PHE A 94 27.38 18.95 1.18
CA PHE A 94 27.97 19.24 -0.13
C PHE A 94 27.08 20.17 -1.00
N PRO A 95 27.66 20.89 -1.98
CA PRO A 95 26.94 21.85 -2.82
C PRO A 95 25.85 21.20 -3.70
N ASP A 96 24.92 22.02 -4.21
CA ASP A 96 24.03 21.62 -5.30
C ASP A 96 24.85 21.44 -6.58
N GLU A 97 24.67 20.31 -7.27
CA GLU A 97 25.49 19.96 -8.43
C GLU A 97 24.99 20.65 -9.71
N ASN A 98 23.70 20.51 -10.03
CA ASN A 98 22.95 21.32 -11.01
C ASN A 98 21.43 21.16 -10.77
N PHE A 99 20.62 21.84 -11.58
CA PHE A 99 19.15 21.77 -11.54
C PHE A 99 18.55 21.57 -12.94
N ASP A 100 19.25 20.81 -13.79
CA ASP A 100 18.89 20.61 -15.19
C ASP A 100 17.60 19.80 -15.33
N LEU A 101 17.44 18.78 -14.48
CA LEU A 101 16.26 17.93 -14.39
C LEU A 101 15.14 18.60 -13.57
N LYS A 102 13.90 18.39 -13.99
CA LYS A 102 12.69 18.93 -13.37
C LYS A 102 11.95 17.85 -12.58
N HIS A 103 11.17 18.28 -11.60
CA HIS A 103 10.27 17.38 -10.86
C HIS A 103 8.94 17.23 -11.59
N ASP A 104 8.98 16.71 -12.82
CA ASP A 104 7.86 16.72 -13.77
C ASP A 104 6.92 15.50 -13.68
N ARG A 105 7.29 14.48 -12.90
CA ARG A 105 6.54 13.23 -12.77
C ARG A 105 6.72 12.60 -11.37
N PRO A 106 5.84 11.66 -10.97
CA PRO A 106 6.06 10.88 -9.75
C PRO A 106 7.32 10.01 -9.86
N PHE A 107 7.78 9.52 -8.71
CA PHE A 107 8.88 8.57 -8.56
C PHE A 107 10.27 9.08 -8.89
N LEU A 108 10.46 10.40 -8.94
CA LEU A 108 11.78 11.01 -9.01
C LEU A 108 12.44 11.02 -7.63
N LEU A 109 13.72 10.68 -7.60
CA LEU A 109 14.58 10.71 -6.43
C LEU A 109 15.33 12.05 -6.40
N SER A 110 15.23 12.78 -5.29
CA SER A 110 15.76 14.15 -5.18
C SER A 110 16.29 14.46 -3.78
N MET A 111 17.30 15.33 -3.70
CA MET A 111 17.98 15.65 -2.44
C MET A 111 17.12 16.54 -1.55
N ALA A 112 16.98 16.16 -0.27
CA ALA A 112 16.48 17.07 0.74
C ALA A 112 17.62 17.99 1.21
N ASN A 113 17.32 19.28 1.42
CA ASN A 113 18.26 20.26 1.92
C ASN A 113 17.57 21.28 2.84
N SER A 114 18.37 22.11 3.50
CA SER A 114 17.93 23.21 4.38
C SER A 114 18.30 24.57 3.79
N GLY A 115 18.26 24.69 2.45
CA GLY A 115 18.72 25.86 1.69
C GLY A 115 19.87 25.53 0.72
N PRO A 116 20.28 26.51 -0.10
CA PRO A 116 21.27 26.29 -1.16
C PRO A 116 22.57 25.66 -0.65
N GLY A 117 23.04 24.61 -1.32
CA GLY A 117 24.32 23.94 -1.06
C GLY A 117 24.40 23.16 0.25
N THR A 118 23.26 22.73 0.80
CA THR A 118 23.19 21.99 2.08
C THR A 118 22.75 20.54 1.91
N ASN A 119 23.18 19.89 0.83
CA ASN A 119 22.90 18.48 0.58
C ASN A 119 23.68 17.60 1.58
N GLY A 120 23.02 16.62 2.19
CA GLY A 120 23.63 15.66 3.12
C GLY A 120 23.37 14.23 2.66
N SER A 121 22.69 13.45 3.49
CA SER A 121 22.20 12.11 3.14
C SER A 121 20.70 12.03 2.91
N GLN A 122 19.94 13.03 3.37
CA GLN A 122 18.49 13.01 3.27
C GLN A 122 18.03 13.17 1.82
N PHE A 123 16.99 12.43 1.47
CA PHE A 123 16.40 12.39 0.14
C PHE A 123 14.89 12.29 0.24
N PHE A 124 14.21 12.57 -0.86
CA PHE A 124 12.80 12.25 -1.02
C PHE A 124 12.52 11.59 -2.37
N ILE A 125 11.45 10.80 -2.41
CA ILE A 125 10.88 10.24 -3.63
C ILE A 125 9.55 10.96 -3.87
N THR A 126 9.39 11.59 -5.03
CA THR A 126 8.13 12.26 -5.40
C THR A 126 7.02 11.25 -5.61
N THR A 127 5.77 11.64 -5.34
CA THR A 127 4.58 10.80 -5.62
C THR A 127 3.61 11.47 -6.59
N VAL A 128 3.90 12.70 -6.99
CA VAL A 128 3.25 13.52 -8.02
C VAL A 128 4.30 14.43 -8.67
N PRO A 129 4.00 15.13 -9.77
CA PRO A 129 4.82 16.26 -10.22
C PRO A 129 4.93 17.36 -9.15
N THR A 130 6.15 17.86 -8.89
CA THR A 130 6.40 18.88 -7.86
C THR A 130 7.23 20.06 -8.39
N PRO A 131 6.76 20.80 -9.42
CA PRO A 131 7.54 21.85 -10.10
C PRO A 131 7.95 23.01 -9.18
N HIS A 132 7.28 23.20 -8.05
CA HIS A 132 7.64 24.20 -7.04
C HIS A 132 8.98 23.92 -6.33
N LEU A 133 9.54 22.71 -6.50
CA LEU A 133 10.86 22.28 -6.02
C LEU A 133 11.98 22.49 -7.06
N ASP A 134 11.64 22.86 -8.30
CA ASP A 134 12.62 23.07 -9.36
C ASP A 134 13.58 24.22 -9.02
N GLY A 135 14.86 24.03 -9.30
CA GLY A 135 15.92 24.99 -8.96
C GLY A 135 16.26 25.07 -7.47
N LYS A 136 15.65 24.21 -6.63
CA LYS A 136 15.88 24.17 -5.18
C LYS A 136 16.42 22.84 -4.68
N HIS A 137 16.03 21.74 -5.34
CA HIS A 137 16.42 20.38 -4.98
C HIS A 137 17.00 19.67 -6.20
N VAL A 138 18.13 18.98 -6.00
CA VAL A 138 18.83 18.26 -7.08
C VAL A 138 18.10 16.95 -7.33
N VAL A 139 17.48 16.79 -8.50
CA VAL A 139 16.96 15.50 -8.97
C VAL A 139 18.13 14.65 -9.44
N PHE A 140 18.22 13.40 -8.95
CA PHE A 140 19.40 12.56 -9.18
C PHE A 140 19.11 11.09 -9.45
N GLY A 141 17.83 10.70 -9.56
CA GLY A 141 17.47 9.35 -9.95
C GLY A 141 15.96 9.17 -10.08
N GLU A 142 15.53 7.94 -10.29
CA GLU A 142 14.11 7.56 -10.30
C GLU A 142 13.88 6.13 -9.84
N VAL A 143 12.65 5.83 -9.41
CA VAL A 143 12.22 4.47 -9.10
C VAL A 143 11.91 3.74 -10.40
N ILE A 144 12.65 2.66 -10.66
CA ILE A 144 12.46 1.80 -11.82
C ILE A 144 11.61 0.56 -11.51
N ASN A 145 11.48 0.20 -10.23
CA ASN A 145 10.63 -0.90 -9.78
C ASN A 145 10.25 -0.74 -8.30
N GLY A 146 9.12 -1.32 -7.89
CA GLY A 146 8.61 -1.16 -6.52
C GLY A 146 7.82 0.14 -6.29
N LYS A 147 7.25 0.75 -7.36
CA LYS A 147 6.34 1.91 -7.27
C LYS A 147 5.21 1.66 -6.27
N SER A 148 4.66 0.45 -6.23
CA SER A 148 3.61 0.08 -5.29
C SER A 148 4.06 0.12 -3.82
N VAL A 149 5.35 -0.10 -3.53
CA VAL A 149 5.92 0.07 -2.19
C VAL A 149 5.95 1.55 -1.82
N VAL A 150 6.38 2.42 -2.73
CA VAL A 150 6.35 3.88 -2.54
C VAL A 150 4.92 4.36 -2.26
N ARG A 151 3.94 3.93 -3.08
CA ARG A 151 2.52 4.25 -2.90
C ARG A 151 1.93 3.71 -1.60
N LYS A 152 2.35 2.51 -1.17
CA LYS A 152 1.96 1.96 0.15
C LYS A 152 2.47 2.85 1.29
N VAL A 153 3.72 3.30 1.23
CA VAL A 153 4.30 4.23 2.22
C VAL A 153 3.57 5.57 2.19
N GLU A 154 3.34 6.14 1.01
CA GLU A 154 2.60 7.40 0.82
C GLU A 154 1.21 7.39 1.47
N ASN A 155 0.49 6.27 1.38
CA ASN A 155 -0.88 6.15 1.87
C ASN A 155 -0.99 5.76 3.35
N MET A 156 0.12 5.72 4.08
CA MET A 156 0.09 5.45 5.52
C MET A 156 -0.51 6.62 6.30
N SER A 157 -1.15 6.31 7.43
CA SER A 157 -1.54 7.36 8.38
C SER A 157 -0.30 8.03 8.97
N THR A 158 -0.35 9.34 9.10
CA THR A 158 0.75 10.15 9.66
C THR A 158 0.27 10.98 10.85
N GLN A 159 1.21 11.34 11.72
CA GLN A 159 1.06 12.31 12.78
C GLN A 159 2.16 13.37 12.62
N ALA A 160 1.77 14.60 12.29
CA ALA A 160 2.70 15.68 11.93
C ALA A 160 3.70 15.22 10.84
N ASP A 161 3.16 14.71 9.74
CA ASP A 161 3.88 14.11 8.60
C ASP A 161 4.71 12.84 8.91
N LYS A 162 4.92 12.46 10.17
CA LYS A 162 5.61 11.21 10.51
C LYS A 162 4.66 10.01 10.40
N PRO A 163 5.00 8.92 9.69
CA PRO A 163 4.20 7.70 9.70
C PRO A 163 3.92 7.18 11.12
N THR A 164 2.68 6.75 11.38
CA THR A 164 2.28 6.21 12.70
C THR A 164 2.86 4.81 12.97
N THR A 165 3.33 4.14 11.93
CA THR A 165 4.08 2.89 12.00
C THR A 165 5.40 3.11 11.30
N ASP A 166 6.51 2.68 11.90
CA ASP A 166 7.85 2.90 11.34
C ASP A 166 7.99 2.23 9.96
N VAL A 167 8.58 2.98 9.03
CA VAL A 167 8.92 2.54 7.68
C VAL A 167 10.44 2.52 7.59
N THR A 168 11.03 1.33 7.61
CA THR A 168 12.48 1.14 7.73
C THR A 168 13.05 0.58 6.45
N ILE A 169 14.21 1.10 6.04
CA ILE A 169 15.08 0.50 5.03
C ILE A 169 15.86 -0.62 5.73
N VAL A 170 15.36 -1.86 5.67
CA VAL A 170 15.96 -2.98 6.42
C VAL A 170 17.17 -3.58 5.72
N ASP A 171 17.28 -3.39 4.41
CA ASP A 171 18.47 -3.68 3.64
C ASP A 171 18.59 -2.73 2.46
N CYS A 172 19.81 -2.48 2.02
CA CYS A 172 20.09 -1.68 0.83
C CYS A 172 21.44 -2.03 0.23
N GLY A 173 21.65 -1.65 -1.02
CA GLY A 173 22.88 -1.94 -1.72
C GLY A 173 22.83 -1.55 -3.19
N GLU A 174 23.90 -1.86 -3.89
CA GLU A 174 24.03 -1.69 -5.33
C GLU A 174 23.70 -3.02 -6.03
N LEU A 175 22.90 -2.94 -7.09
CA LEU A 175 22.53 -4.09 -7.92
C LEU A 175 23.62 -4.34 -8.97
N THR A 176 24.04 -5.59 -9.14
CA THR A 176 25.07 -5.98 -10.11
C THR A 176 24.66 -7.26 -10.83
N GLY A 177 25.29 -7.55 -11.97
CA GLY A 177 25.02 -8.77 -12.76
C GLY A 177 23.53 -8.93 -13.10
N ASP A 178 22.99 -10.13 -12.89
CA ASP A 178 21.61 -10.46 -13.21
C ASP A 178 20.59 -9.60 -12.44
N GLU A 179 20.88 -9.18 -11.21
CA GLU A 179 19.98 -8.31 -10.45
C GLU A 179 19.87 -6.92 -11.08
N TYR A 180 20.98 -6.42 -11.65
CA TYR A 180 20.98 -5.16 -12.39
C TYR A 180 20.13 -5.28 -13.66
N GLU A 181 20.33 -6.33 -14.46
CA GLU A 181 19.68 -6.53 -15.77
C GLU A 181 18.16 -6.74 -15.67
N ASN A 182 17.69 -7.13 -14.48
CA ASN A 182 16.27 -7.39 -14.23
C ASN A 182 15.65 -6.37 -13.26
N ALA A 183 16.38 -5.33 -12.86
CA ALA A 183 15.93 -4.38 -11.85
C ALA A 183 14.66 -3.62 -12.25
N ASP A 184 14.49 -3.32 -13.54
CA ASP A 184 13.35 -2.62 -14.15
C ASP A 184 12.22 -3.57 -14.58
N LYS A 185 12.44 -4.89 -14.51
CA LYS A 185 11.42 -5.87 -14.89
C LYS A 185 10.48 -6.10 -13.70
N GLN A 186 9.22 -5.70 -13.88
CA GLN A 186 8.16 -6.08 -12.96
C GLN A 186 7.99 -7.60 -13.04
N ILE A 187 8.20 -8.29 -11.92
CA ILE A 187 7.94 -9.72 -11.81
C ILE A 187 6.46 -9.87 -11.47
N PRO A 188 5.62 -10.42 -12.37
CA PRO A 188 4.22 -10.67 -12.03
C PRO A 188 4.16 -11.61 -10.83
N ASP A 189 3.19 -11.41 -9.94
CA ASP A 189 2.98 -12.38 -8.87
C ASP A 189 2.46 -13.72 -9.41
N ALA A 190 2.19 -14.66 -8.51
CA ALA A 190 1.73 -16.01 -8.84
C ALA A 190 0.42 -16.07 -9.66
N THR A 191 -0.32 -14.97 -9.78
CA THR A 191 -1.52 -14.87 -10.62
C THR A 191 -1.25 -14.39 -12.04
N GLY A 192 -0.06 -13.84 -12.31
CA GLY A 192 0.29 -13.25 -13.60
C GLY A 192 -0.40 -11.90 -13.87
N ASP A 193 -0.85 -11.21 -12.82
CA ASP A 193 -1.47 -9.89 -12.93
C ASP A 193 -0.52 -8.87 -13.59
N PRO A 194 -0.87 -8.32 -14.77
CA PRO A 194 -0.02 -7.39 -15.51
C PRO A 194 -0.24 -5.93 -15.13
N TYR A 195 -1.23 -5.62 -14.30
CA TYR A 195 -1.64 -4.24 -14.04
C TYR A 195 -0.76 -3.58 -12.98
N GLU A 196 -0.65 -2.26 -13.01
CA GLU A 196 -0.02 -1.50 -11.93
C GLU A 196 -0.89 -1.52 -10.68
N ASP A 197 -0.28 -1.51 -9.48
CA ASP A 197 -1.07 -1.64 -8.23
C ASP A 197 -1.97 -0.43 -7.94
N PHE A 198 -1.62 0.73 -8.48
CA PHE A 198 -2.34 1.99 -8.35
C PHE A 198 -2.70 2.54 -9.74
N PRO A 199 -3.96 2.92 -9.99
CA PRO A 199 -4.41 3.42 -11.29
C PRO A 199 -3.63 4.63 -11.80
N ASP A 200 -3.24 5.55 -10.92
CA ASP A 200 -2.46 6.75 -11.22
C ASP A 200 -1.13 6.44 -11.95
N ASP A 201 -0.62 5.22 -11.76
CA ASP A 201 0.66 4.77 -12.34
C ASP A 201 0.46 3.94 -13.63
N HIS A 202 -0.80 3.75 -14.06
CA HIS A 202 -1.16 2.94 -15.22
C HIS A 202 -0.40 3.37 -16.48
N GLN A 203 0.08 2.37 -17.21
CA GLN A 203 0.77 2.54 -18.48
C GLN A 203 -0.07 1.92 -19.60
N GLY A 204 -0.08 2.55 -20.76
CA GLY A 204 -0.75 2.02 -21.95
C GLY A 204 -1.99 2.81 -22.34
N GLU A 205 -3.13 2.12 -22.48
CA GLU A 205 -4.41 2.74 -22.85
C GLU A 205 -4.84 3.75 -21.78
N GLU A 206 -5.35 4.91 -22.21
CA GLU A 206 -5.86 5.91 -21.28
C GLU A 206 -7.01 5.32 -20.44
N LEU A 207 -6.97 5.56 -19.12
CA LEU A 207 -8.00 5.05 -18.25
C LEU A 207 -9.34 5.74 -18.54
N SER A 208 -10.38 4.93 -18.58
CA SER A 208 -11.78 5.33 -18.71
C SER A 208 -12.64 4.35 -17.90
N ALA A 209 -13.94 4.63 -17.70
CA ALA A 209 -14.83 3.72 -17.01
C ALA A 209 -14.87 2.30 -17.64
N PRO A 210 -14.98 2.14 -18.97
CA PRO A 210 -14.93 0.83 -19.61
C PRO A 210 -13.61 0.08 -19.38
N VAL A 211 -12.48 0.78 -19.48
CA VAL A 211 -11.14 0.21 -19.25
C VAL A 211 -10.97 -0.22 -17.80
N CYS A 212 -11.33 0.64 -16.85
CA CYS A 212 -11.27 0.33 -15.42
C CYS A 212 -12.19 -0.84 -15.05
N PHE A 213 -13.38 -0.93 -15.64
CA PHE A 213 -14.28 -2.06 -15.45
C PHE A 213 -13.68 -3.37 -15.97
N LYS A 214 -13.05 -3.36 -17.14
CA LYS A 214 -12.34 -4.52 -17.70
C LYS A 214 -11.21 -4.97 -16.77
N ILE A 215 -10.33 -4.06 -16.38
CA ILE A 215 -9.20 -4.32 -15.48
C ILE A 215 -9.71 -4.89 -14.14
N ALA A 216 -10.69 -4.25 -13.52
CA ALA A 216 -11.27 -4.72 -12.26
C ALA A 216 -11.93 -6.10 -12.38
N SER A 217 -12.53 -6.41 -13.54
CA SER A 217 -13.12 -7.72 -13.83
C SER A 217 -12.06 -8.82 -13.93
N GLU A 218 -10.91 -8.53 -14.52
CA GLU A 218 -9.77 -9.45 -14.58
C GLU A 218 -9.11 -9.62 -13.21
N LEU A 219 -8.93 -8.53 -12.45
CA LEU A 219 -8.43 -8.55 -11.08
C LEU A 219 -9.32 -9.37 -10.14
N LYS A 220 -10.64 -9.34 -10.31
CA LYS A 220 -11.55 -10.27 -9.62
C LYS A 220 -11.19 -11.73 -9.93
N ASN A 221 -10.85 -12.06 -11.17
CA ASN A 221 -10.49 -13.42 -11.57
C ASN A 221 -9.12 -13.83 -11.02
N PHE A 222 -8.14 -12.94 -11.01
CA PHE A 222 -6.85 -13.17 -10.34
C PHE A 222 -7.05 -13.38 -8.83
N GLY A 223 -7.88 -12.57 -8.18
CA GLY A 223 -8.23 -12.73 -6.78
C GLY A 223 -8.91 -14.06 -6.47
N ASN A 224 -9.82 -14.51 -7.34
CA ASN A 224 -10.45 -15.82 -7.24
C ASN A 224 -9.42 -16.95 -7.38
N THR A 225 -8.47 -16.82 -8.29
CA THR A 225 -7.39 -17.79 -8.51
C THR A 225 -6.49 -17.90 -7.28
N ALA A 226 -6.05 -16.77 -6.74
CA ALA A 226 -5.26 -16.72 -5.50
C ALA A 226 -6.02 -17.29 -4.30
N PHE A 227 -7.32 -16.99 -4.18
CA PHE A 227 -8.16 -17.57 -3.12
C PHE A 227 -8.26 -19.10 -3.24
N LYS A 228 -8.46 -19.62 -4.45
CA LYS A 228 -8.55 -21.07 -4.71
C LYS A 228 -7.22 -21.80 -4.44
N SER A 229 -6.08 -21.13 -4.64
CA SER A 229 -4.76 -21.68 -4.30
C SER A 229 -4.42 -21.57 -2.80
N GLY A 230 -5.32 -21.01 -1.98
CA GLY A 230 -5.13 -20.82 -0.55
C GLY A 230 -4.36 -19.55 -0.17
N ASN A 231 -3.93 -18.74 -1.14
CA ASN A 231 -3.25 -17.48 -0.88
C ASN A 231 -4.28 -16.37 -0.60
N LEU A 232 -4.75 -16.32 0.65
CA LEU A 232 -5.79 -15.39 1.09
C LEU A 232 -5.33 -13.92 1.01
N THR A 233 -4.09 -13.63 1.36
CA THR A 233 -3.54 -12.26 1.31
C THR A 233 -3.51 -11.74 -0.12
N LEU A 234 -2.96 -12.53 -1.05
CA LEU A 234 -2.90 -12.14 -2.45
C LEU A 234 -4.32 -12.00 -3.04
N GLY A 235 -5.22 -12.92 -2.71
CA GLY A 235 -6.63 -12.81 -3.14
C GLY A 235 -7.27 -11.50 -2.70
N LEU A 236 -7.02 -11.09 -1.45
CA LEU A 236 -7.53 -9.84 -0.91
C LEU A 236 -6.90 -8.63 -1.60
N GLU A 237 -5.59 -8.64 -1.81
CA GLU A 237 -4.86 -7.58 -2.52
C GLU A 237 -5.42 -7.35 -3.93
N LYS A 238 -5.75 -8.43 -4.66
CA LYS A 238 -6.38 -8.32 -5.99
C LYS A 238 -7.78 -7.73 -5.96
N TYR A 239 -8.62 -8.11 -4.99
CA TYR A 239 -9.95 -7.50 -4.89
C TYR A 239 -9.87 -6.01 -4.54
N GLN A 240 -8.98 -5.64 -3.61
CA GLN A 240 -8.76 -4.24 -3.25
C GLN A 240 -8.17 -3.44 -4.41
N LYS A 241 -7.31 -4.06 -5.22
CA LYS A 241 -6.79 -3.46 -6.46
C LYS A 241 -7.90 -3.19 -7.47
N GLY A 242 -8.79 -4.16 -7.70
CA GLY A 242 -9.95 -3.96 -8.57
C GLY A 242 -10.86 -2.81 -8.11
N LEU A 243 -11.04 -2.66 -6.80
CA LEU A 243 -11.79 -1.53 -6.23
C LEU A 243 -11.09 -0.18 -6.45
N ARG A 244 -9.75 -0.13 -6.37
CA ARG A 244 -8.99 1.09 -6.70
C ARG A 244 -9.23 1.53 -8.14
N TYR A 245 -9.12 0.61 -9.10
CA TYR A 245 -9.43 0.90 -10.50
C TYR A 245 -10.86 1.40 -10.71
N LEU A 246 -11.86 0.75 -10.08
CA LEU A 246 -13.24 1.24 -10.15
C LEU A 246 -13.46 2.59 -9.46
N ASN A 247 -12.59 3.03 -8.56
CA ASN A 247 -12.73 4.33 -7.90
C ASN A 247 -12.18 5.48 -8.73
N GLU A 248 -11.31 5.19 -9.71
CA GLU A 248 -10.79 6.21 -10.62
C GLU A 248 -11.91 6.79 -11.48
N PHE A 249 -12.82 5.92 -11.93
CA PHE A 249 -14.06 6.28 -12.62
C PHE A 249 -15.24 5.68 -11.85
N PRO A 250 -15.79 6.38 -10.85
CA PRO A 250 -16.85 5.84 -10.01
C PRO A 250 -18.13 5.50 -10.79
N GLU A 251 -18.40 6.27 -11.85
CA GLU A 251 -19.54 6.19 -12.75
C GLU A 251 -19.04 6.37 -14.20
N PRO A 252 -19.73 5.77 -15.18
CA PRO A 252 -19.40 5.96 -16.59
C PRO A 252 -19.91 7.30 -17.15
N ASP A 253 -19.31 7.73 -18.26
CA ASP A 253 -19.69 8.96 -18.95
C ASP A 253 -20.96 8.78 -19.80
N GLU A 254 -21.58 9.87 -20.25
CA GLU A 254 -22.80 9.83 -21.08
C GLU A 254 -22.61 9.07 -22.41
N GLN A 255 -21.38 9.02 -22.92
CA GLN A 255 -21.05 8.34 -24.17
C GLN A 255 -20.77 6.84 -24.00
N ASP A 256 -20.61 6.38 -22.76
CA ASP A 256 -20.32 4.98 -22.46
C ASP A 256 -21.55 4.07 -22.62
N PRO A 257 -21.35 2.74 -22.73
CA PRO A 257 -22.45 1.78 -22.79
C PRO A 257 -23.41 1.92 -21.59
N LYS A 258 -24.72 2.01 -21.86
CA LYS A 258 -25.76 2.21 -20.83
C LYS A 258 -25.83 1.09 -19.79
N ASP A 259 -25.36 -0.11 -20.13
CA ASP A 259 -25.31 -1.26 -19.24
C ASP A 259 -24.04 -1.29 -18.37
N LEU A 260 -23.08 -0.40 -18.60
CA LEU A 260 -21.82 -0.36 -17.87
C LEU A 260 -22.01 0.02 -16.40
N ASP A 261 -22.80 1.04 -16.10
CA ASP A 261 -23.04 1.47 -14.70
C ASP A 261 -23.61 0.35 -13.82
N PRO A 262 -24.70 -0.35 -14.22
CA PRO A 262 -25.18 -1.53 -13.49
C PRO A 262 -24.11 -2.62 -13.32
N GLN A 263 -23.27 -2.86 -14.34
CA GLN A 263 -22.20 -3.86 -14.28
C GLN A 263 -21.09 -3.46 -13.30
N MET A 264 -20.67 -2.20 -13.30
CA MET A 264 -19.69 -1.65 -12.37
C MET A 264 -20.19 -1.74 -10.93
N LYS A 265 -21.46 -1.39 -10.68
CA LYS A 265 -22.10 -1.53 -9.36
C LYS A 265 -22.12 -2.99 -8.90
N ALA A 266 -22.50 -3.93 -9.76
CA ALA A 266 -22.47 -5.36 -9.47
C ALA A 266 -21.06 -5.89 -9.18
N LEU A 267 -20.06 -5.41 -9.93
CA LEU A 267 -18.66 -5.75 -9.70
C LEU A 267 -18.15 -5.19 -8.37
N ARG A 268 -18.45 -3.93 -8.04
CA ARG A 268 -18.09 -3.28 -6.78
C ARG A 268 -18.67 -4.03 -5.57
N PHE A 269 -19.95 -4.40 -5.64
CA PHE A 269 -20.58 -5.26 -4.64
C PHE A 269 -19.79 -6.57 -4.45
N THR A 270 -19.46 -7.24 -5.56
CA THR A 270 -18.76 -8.53 -5.53
C THR A 270 -17.38 -8.40 -4.90
N LEU A 271 -16.61 -7.38 -5.30
CA LEU A 271 -15.26 -7.15 -4.79
C LEU A 271 -15.25 -6.81 -3.30
N HIS A 272 -16.15 -5.93 -2.84
CA HIS A 272 -16.29 -5.63 -1.41
C HIS A 272 -16.70 -6.85 -0.60
N SER A 273 -17.70 -7.59 -1.08
CA SER A 273 -18.19 -8.79 -0.41
C SER A 273 -17.08 -9.84 -0.30
N ASN A 274 -16.32 -10.09 -1.37
CA ASN A 274 -15.22 -11.05 -1.36
C ASN A 274 -14.03 -10.57 -0.52
N SER A 275 -13.73 -9.26 -0.52
CA SER A 275 -12.73 -8.67 0.36
C SER A 275 -13.06 -8.90 1.83
N SER A 276 -14.34 -8.72 2.22
CA SER A 276 -14.79 -9.00 3.58
C SER A 276 -14.58 -10.46 3.98
N LEU A 277 -14.89 -11.40 3.09
CA LEU A 277 -14.64 -12.83 3.33
C LEU A 277 -13.16 -13.11 3.63
N LEU A 278 -12.25 -12.54 2.84
CA LEU A 278 -10.82 -12.80 3.02
C LEU A 278 -10.24 -12.08 4.23
N ALA A 279 -10.67 -10.84 4.50
CA ALA A 279 -10.31 -10.14 5.73
C ALA A 279 -10.70 -10.93 6.97
N ASN A 280 -11.93 -11.47 7.02
CA ASN A 280 -12.37 -12.30 8.15
C ASN A 280 -11.53 -13.57 8.32
N LYS A 281 -11.09 -14.20 7.23
CA LYS A 281 -10.20 -15.37 7.29
C LYS A 281 -8.77 -15.04 7.72
N LEU A 282 -8.39 -13.77 7.60
CA LEU A 282 -7.09 -13.22 8.00
C LEU A 282 -7.17 -12.52 9.38
N ASP A 283 -8.27 -12.71 10.12
CA ASP A 283 -8.55 -12.05 11.41
C ASP A 283 -8.53 -10.50 11.35
N GLN A 284 -8.66 -9.92 10.15
CA GLN A 284 -8.78 -8.48 9.93
C GLN A 284 -10.22 -8.01 10.09
N PHE A 285 -10.84 -8.31 11.24
CA PHE A 285 -12.28 -8.15 11.44
C PHE A 285 -12.79 -6.72 11.22
N LYS A 286 -12.00 -5.70 11.57
CA LYS A 286 -12.37 -4.30 11.29
C LYS A 286 -12.52 -4.03 9.80
N ASN A 287 -11.57 -4.51 8.98
CA ASN A 287 -11.68 -4.41 7.52
C ASN A 287 -12.84 -5.26 6.98
N GLY A 288 -13.02 -6.46 7.54
CA GLY A 288 -14.14 -7.35 7.21
C GLY A 288 -15.50 -6.69 7.41
N GLN A 289 -15.67 -5.98 8.53
CA GLN A 289 -16.86 -5.20 8.86
C GLN A 289 -17.06 -4.05 7.86
N THR A 290 -16.04 -3.22 7.67
CA THR A 290 -16.10 -2.05 6.76
C THR A 290 -16.48 -2.46 5.34
N TRP A 291 -15.81 -3.45 4.75
CA TRP A 291 -16.08 -3.83 3.36
C TRP A 291 -17.41 -4.55 3.19
N ALA A 292 -17.89 -5.31 4.18
CA ALA A 292 -19.24 -5.87 4.09
C ALA A 292 -20.31 -4.79 4.17
N THR A 293 -20.11 -3.73 4.95
CA THR A 293 -21.00 -2.56 4.98
C THR A 293 -21.05 -1.89 3.60
N TYR A 294 -19.91 -1.62 2.97
CA TYR A 294 -19.89 -1.05 1.60
C TYR A 294 -20.57 -1.95 0.57
N ALA A 295 -20.43 -3.27 0.68
CA ALA A 295 -21.18 -4.20 -0.16
C ALA A 295 -22.70 -4.05 0.06
N LEU A 296 -23.16 -3.97 1.30
CA LEU A 296 -24.59 -3.85 1.62
C LEU A 296 -25.17 -2.49 1.19
N GLU A 297 -24.43 -1.39 1.36
CA GLU A 297 -24.83 -0.05 0.90
C GLU A 297 -25.01 0.02 -0.62
N THR A 298 -24.20 -0.72 -1.38
CA THR A 298 -24.28 -0.77 -2.84
C THR A 298 -25.22 -1.86 -3.36
N ALA A 299 -25.74 -2.75 -2.50
CA ALA A 299 -26.46 -3.95 -2.91
C ALA A 299 -27.74 -3.66 -3.71
N ALA A 300 -28.48 -2.60 -3.36
CA ALA A 300 -29.68 -2.21 -4.08
C ALA A 300 -29.33 -1.70 -5.48
N ALA A 301 -28.37 -0.78 -5.58
CA ALA A 301 -27.89 -0.24 -6.86
C ALA A 301 -27.26 -1.32 -7.75
N ALA A 302 -26.65 -2.34 -7.14
CA ALA A 302 -26.08 -3.51 -7.82
C ALA A 302 -27.12 -4.55 -8.26
N ASN A 303 -28.41 -4.36 -7.95
CA ASN A 303 -29.46 -5.38 -8.14
C ASN A 303 -29.05 -6.75 -7.57
N ALA A 304 -28.37 -6.75 -6.41
CA ALA A 304 -27.84 -7.96 -5.81
C ALA A 304 -28.98 -8.94 -5.48
N LYS A 305 -28.75 -10.23 -5.70
CA LYS A 305 -29.71 -11.28 -5.34
C LYS A 305 -29.78 -11.44 -3.82
N ASP A 306 -30.92 -11.88 -3.30
CA ASP A 306 -31.09 -12.09 -1.86
C ASP A 306 -30.06 -13.07 -1.27
N ALA A 307 -29.70 -14.12 -2.03
CA ALA A 307 -28.64 -15.05 -1.64
C ALA A 307 -27.26 -14.36 -1.49
N ASP A 308 -26.97 -13.35 -2.31
CA ASP A 308 -25.70 -12.63 -2.24
C ASP A 308 -25.70 -11.56 -1.14
N LYS A 309 -26.84 -10.88 -0.93
CA LYS A 309 -27.05 -10.01 0.25
C LYS A 309 -26.92 -10.80 1.55
N ALA A 310 -27.52 -12.00 1.62
CA ALA A 310 -27.41 -12.87 2.79
C ALA A 310 -25.95 -13.23 3.11
N LYS A 311 -25.13 -13.51 2.08
CA LYS A 311 -23.68 -13.71 2.27
C LYS A 311 -22.99 -12.46 2.81
N ALA A 312 -23.33 -11.27 2.33
CA ALA A 312 -22.73 -10.02 2.81
C ALA A 312 -23.08 -9.74 4.28
N TYR A 313 -24.35 -9.90 4.68
CA TYR A 313 -24.77 -9.84 6.08
C TYR A 313 -24.07 -10.89 6.94
N TYR A 314 -24.01 -12.15 6.49
CA TYR A 314 -23.29 -13.21 7.20
C TYR A 314 -21.81 -12.87 7.40
N ARG A 315 -21.13 -12.36 6.35
CA ARG A 315 -19.73 -11.94 6.43
C ARG A 315 -19.54 -10.79 7.42
N ARG A 316 -20.44 -9.80 7.44
CA ARG A 316 -20.39 -8.71 8.43
C ARG A 316 -20.65 -9.20 9.85
N ALA A 317 -21.56 -10.15 10.04
CA ALA A 317 -21.79 -10.77 11.35
C ALA A 317 -20.56 -11.53 11.88
N VAL A 318 -19.84 -12.24 11.02
CA VAL A 318 -18.57 -12.90 11.40
C VAL A 318 -17.54 -11.86 11.85
N ALA A 319 -17.47 -10.72 11.17
CA ALA A 319 -16.60 -9.61 11.55
C ALA A 319 -17.00 -9.02 12.92
N TYR A 320 -18.28 -8.70 13.11
CA TYR A 320 -18.83 -8.23 14.38
C TYR A 320 -18.50 -9.17 15.54
N ARG A 321 -18.68 -10.48 15.34
CA ARG A 321 -18.29 -11.48 16.34
C ARG A 321 -16.78 -11.45 16.65
N GLY A 322 -15.93 -11.33 15.64
CA GLY A 322 -14.48 -11.20 15.82
C GLY A 322 -14.08 -9.93 16.60
N LEU A 323 -14.89 -8.87 16.49
CA LEU A 323 -14.77 -7.63 17.25
C LEU A 323 -15.43 -7.68 18.64
N LYS A 324 -16.08 -8.80 19.00
CA LYS A 324 -16.87 -8.96 20.24
C LYS A 324 -18.08 -8.02 20.32
N GLU A 325 -18.71 -7.78 19.18
CA GLU A 325 -19.95 -7.02 19.00
C GLU A 325 -21.10 -8.02 18.71
N GLU A 326 -21.43 -8.88 19.68
CA GLU A 326 -22.33 -10.02 19.42
C GLU A 326 -23.78 -9.63 19.15
N ASP A 327 -24.23 -8.49 19.69
CA ASP A 327 -25.61 -8.01 19.50
C ASP A 327 -25.83 -7.54 18.04
N GLU A 328 -24.83 -6.87 17.47
CA GLU A 328 -24.75 -6.48 16.06
C GLU A 328 -24.65 -7.71 15.15
N ALA A 329 -23.80 -8.67 15.52
CA ALA A 329 -23.69 -9.93 14.79
C ALA A 329 -25.04 -10.67 14.71
N LEU A 330 -25.81 -10.67 15.80
CA LEU A 330 -27.11 -11.33 15.82
C LEU A 330 -28.14 -10.64 14.92
N LYS A 331 -28.16 -9.30 14.88
CA LYS A 331 -29.02 -8.52 13.97
C LYS A 331 -28.73 -8.86 12.51
N ASP A 332 -27.46 -8.88 12.12
CA ASP A 332 -27.06 -9.21 10.75
C ASP A 332 -27.38 -10.67 10.39
N LEU A 333 -27.20 -11.62 11.32
CA LEU A 333 -27.55 -13.02 11.07
C LEU A 333 -29.06 -13.23 10.94
N GLN A 334 -29.88 -12.47 11.68
CA GLN A 334 -31.34 -12.50 11.51
C GLN A 334 -31.74 -12.01 10.12
N GLU A 335 -31.13 -10.93 9.66
CA GLU A 335 -31.39 -10.41 8.31
C GLU A 335 -30.88 -11.37 7.22
N ALA A 336 -29.70 -11.96 7.40
CA ALA A 336 -29.21 -13.02 6.53
C ALA A 336 -30.17 -14.22 6.47
N SER A 337 -30.70 -14.64 7.62
CA SER A 337 -31.68 -15.73 7.70
C SER A 337 -33.02 -15.40 7.06
N ARG A 338 -33.42 -14.12 7.05
CA ARG A 338 -34.63 -13.64 6.36
C ARG A 338 -34.48 -13.75 4.85
N LEU A 339 -33.29 -13.43 4.33
CA LEU A 339 -32.96 -13.43 2.91
C LEU A 339 -32.60 -14.83 2.37
N ALA A 340 -32.09 -15.72 3.22
CA ALA A 340 -31.75 -17.11 2.88
C ALA A 340 -32.29 -18.08 3.96
N PRO A 341 -33.61 -18.30 4.02
CA PRO A 341 -34.22 -19.16 5.02
C PRO A 341 -33.76 -20.61 4.88
N GLY A 342 -33.40 -21.24 6.00
CA GLY A 342 -32.96 -22.64 6.05
C GLY A 342 -31.47 -22.86 5.73
N ASP A 343 -30.69 -21.81 5.49
CA ASP A 343 -29.24 -21.94 5.35
C ASP A 343 -28.60 -22.45 6.65
N ALA A 344 -27.92 -23.59 6.55
CA ALA A 344 -27.31 -24.25 7.71
C ALA A 344 -26.15 -23.44 8.28
N GLY A 345 -25.39 -22.73 7.44
CA GLY A 345 -24.28 -21.88 7.86
C GLY A 345 -24.75 -20.74 8.74
N ILE A 346 -25.81 -20.03 8.32
CA ILE A 346 -26.43 -18.95 9.08
C ILE A 346 -27.03 -19.48 10.39
N THR A 347 -27.79 -20.57 10.32
CA THR A 347 -28.44 -21.18 11.50
C THR A 347 -27.42 -21.59 12.58
N ASN A 348 -26.35 -22.27 12.17
CA ASN A 348 -25.27 -22.68 13.06
C ASN A 348 -24.55 -21.49 13.69
N GLU A 349 -24.40 -20.41 12.92
CA GLU A 349 -23.73 -19.21 13.38
C GLU A 349 -24.59 -18.43 14.39
N ILE A 350 -25.90 -18.33 14.18
CA ILE A 350 -26.85 -17.78 15.16
C ILE A 350 -26.74 -18.54 16.48
N ALA A 351 -26.72 -19.88 16.44
CA ALA A 351 -26.57 -20.70 17.64
C ALA A 351 -25.24 -20.41 18.36
N ARG A 352 -24.14 -20.25 17.61
CA ARG A 352 -22.83 -19.87 18.17
C ARG A 352 -22.86 -18.50 18.85
N VAL A 353 -23.39 -17.48 18.18
CA VAL A 353 -23.44 -16.11 18.73
C VAL A 353 -24.33 -16.05 19.97
N LYS A 354 -25.52 -16.68 19.95
CA LYS A 354 -26.40 -16.75 21.13
C LYS A 354 -25.73 -17.42 22.33
N LYS A 355 -24.96 -18.47 22.10
CA LYS A 355 -24.18 -19.12 23.16
C LYS A 355 -23.12 -18.17 23.72
N ALA A 356 -22.37 -17.47 22.87
CA ALA A 356 -21.36 -16.49 23.29
C ALA A 356 -21.96 -15.36 24.15
N VAL A 357 -23.12 -14.80 23.75
CA VAL A 357 -23.85 -13.79 24.53
C VAL A 357 -24.24 -14.33 25.91
N LYS A 358 -24.81 -15.55 25.97
CA LYS A 358 -25.20 -16.18 27.24
C LYS A 358 -23.99 -16.41 28.16
N ASP A 359 -22.88 -16.87 27.61
CA ASP A 359 -21.65 -17.13 28.35
C ASP A 359 -21.04 -15.82 28.88
N ARG A 360 -21.06 -14.73 28.10
CA ARG A 360 -20.66 -13.37 28.54
C ARG A 360 -21.51 -12.89 29.71
N GLN A 361 -22.83 -12.92 29.57
CA GLN A 361 -23.76 -12.49 30.63
C GLN A 361 -23.59 -13.31 31.92
N ALA A 362 -23.34 -14.62 31.81
CA ALA A 362 -23.07 -15.46 32.98
C ALA A 362 -21.78 -15.04 33.70
N ARG A 363 -20.72 -14.71 32.96
CA ARG A 363 -19.45 -14.21 33.54
C ARG A 363 -19.60 -12.85 34.19
N GLU A 364 -20.34 -11.93 33.58
CA GLU A 364 -20.62 -10.60 34.13
C GLU A 364 -21.41 -10.72 35.45
N ARG A 365 -22.45 -11.56 35.48
CA ARG A 365 -23.22 -11.84 36.71
C ARG A 365 -22.36 -12.43 37.81
N ALA A 366 -21.52 -13.42 37.49
CA ALA A 366 -20.61 -14.05 38.46
C ALA A 366 -19.55 -13.06 38.99
N THR A 367 -19.08 -12.15 38.13
CA THR A 367 -18.13 -11.10 38.52
C THR A 367 -18.79 -10.08 39.44
N ALA A 368 -19.99 -9.59 39.09
CA ALA A 368 -20.75 -8.69 39.93
C ALA A 368 -21.04 -9.30 41.31
N GLN A 369 -21.46 -10.57 41.37
CA GLN A 369 -21.71 -11.27 42.63
C GLN A 369 -20.47 -11.32 43.55
N LYS A 370 -19.26 -11.46 42.98
CA LYS A 370 -18.00 -11.44 43.74
C LYS A 370 -17.59 -10.05 44.24
N PHE A 371 -18.03 -8.98 43.59
CA PHE A 371 -17.75 -7.60 44.02
C PHE A 371 -18.69 -7.13 45.14
N PHE A 372 -19.86 -7.75 45.27
CA PHE A 372 -20.87 -7.44 46.29
C PHE A 372 -20.94 -8.48 47.43
N SER A 373 -20.03 -9.46 47.42
CA SER A 373 -19.78 -10.43 48.50
C SER A 373 -18.47 -10.11 49.19
#